data_AF-A0AAU2S751-F1
#
_entry.id   AF-A0AAU2S751-F1
#
_cell.length_a   1.000
_cell.length_b   1.000
_cell.length_c   1.000
_cell.angle_alpha   90.00
_cell.angle_beta   90.00
_cell.angle_gamma   90.00
#
_symmetry.space_group_name_H-M   'P 1'
#
loop_
_entity.id
_entity.type
_entity.pdbx_description
1 polymer ?
#
loop_
_entity_poly.entity_id
_entity_poly.type
_entity_poly.pdbx_seq_one_letter_code
_entity_poly.pdbx_strand_id
1 'polypeptide(L)'
;MARINDVGGTEGFGAIDTTDDTEPFHADWEARVVGLFNTLRGQGLFNTNEFRDAIESMPPAEYLAASYYERWFTAICALLERKGVIGPGELDDEGALRWHRAVQLLPRSAASQMSPAYRSVFAASGTFQRA
;
A
#
# COMPACT_ATOMS: atom_id res chain seq x y z
N MET A 1 -3.72 -23.51 4.01
CA MET A 1 -2.54 -23.67 4.90
C MET A 1 -2.67 -22.66 6.02
N ALA A 2 -2.26 -23.00 7.23
CA ALA A 2 -2.18 -22.03 8.32
C ALA A 2 -1.12 -20.96 7.97
N ARG A 3 -1.48 -19.68 8.13
CA ARG A 3 -0.63 -18.52 7.87
C ARG A 3 -0.82 -17.50 8.99
N ILE A 4 0.16 -16.62 9.20
CA ILE A 4 0.21 -15.74 10.37
C ILE A 4 -0.93 -14.70 10.42
N ASN A 5 -1.57 -14.40 9.28
CA ASN A 5 -2.71 -13.49 9.21
C ASN A 5 -3.95 -14.04 9.93
N ASP A 6 -4.07 -15.36 10.08
CA ASP A 6 -5.18 -16.02 10.75
C ASP A 6 -4.92 -16.08 12.26
N VAL A 7 -5.08 -14.93 12.90
CA VAL A 7 -4.87 -14.76 14.35
C VAL A 7 -6.13 -15.05 15.18
N GLY A 8 -7.20 -15.55 14.56
CA GLY A 8 -8.46 -15.84 15.23
C GLY A 8 -8.28 -16.85 16.37
N GLY A 9 -8.52 -16.41 17.61
CA GLY A 9 -8.34 -17.23 18.80
C GLY A 9 -6.89 -17.37 19.29
N THR A 10 -5.95 -16.59 18.74
CA THR A 10 -4.56 -16.53 19.23
C THR A 10 -4.46 -15.60 20.43
N GLU A 11 -3.73 -16.04 21.46
CA GLU A 11 -3.46 -15.26 22.67
C GLU A 11 -2.07 -14.58 22.61
N GLY A 12 -1.82 -13.59 23.47
CA GLY A 12 -0.49 -13.00 23.66
C GLY A 12 -0.21 -11.67 22.94
N PHE A 13 -1.18 -11.09 22.21
CA PHE A 13 -1.02 -9.79 21.54
C PHE A 13 -1.10 -8.56 22.47
N GLY A 14 -1.49 -8.75 23.72
CA GLY A 14 -1.71 -7.65 24.66
C GLY A 14 -3.06 -6.95 24.47
N ALA A 15 -3.24 -5.81 25.14
CA ALA A 15 -4.46 -5.00 25.02
C ALA A 15 -4.47 -4.23 23.70
N ILE A 16 -5.66 -3.99 23.15
CA ILE A 16 -5.83 -3.13 21.97
C ILE A 16 -5.55 -1.69 22.38
N ASP A 17 -4.65 -1.03 21.67
CA ASP A 17 -4.48 0.42 21.79
C ASP A 17 -5.62 1.12 21.03
N THR A 18 -6.39 1.94 21.75
CA THR A 18 -7.49 2.74 21.19
C THR A 18 -7.20 4.25 21.25
N THR A 19 -5.97 4.63 21.59
CA THR A 19 -5.55 6.03 21.70
C THR A 19 -5.07 6.63 20.39
N ASP A 20 -4.90 5.78 19.37
CA ASP A 20 -4.40 6.16 18.06
C ASP A 20 -5.37 7.07 17.29
N ASP A 21 -4.80 7.91 16.44
CA ASP A 21 -5.55 8.80 15.56
C ASP A 21 -6.41 7.99 14.56
N THR A 22 -7.69 8.33 14.46
CA THR A 22 -8.67 7.69 13.58
C THR A 22 -8.53 8.07 12.11
N GLU A 23 -7.64 9.02 11.79
CA GLU A 23 -7.31 9.33 10.40
C GLU A 23 -6.85 8.08 9.66
N PRO A 24 -7.34 7.83 8.43
CA PRO A 24 -7.01 6.62 7.68
C PRO A 24 -5.58 6.61 7.17
N PHE A 25 -4.91 7.76 7.13
CA PHE A 25 -3.54 7.90 6.66
C PHE A 25 -2.75 8.79 7.63
N HIS A 26 -1.61 8.29 8.08
CA HIS A 26 -0.64 8.97 8.95
C HIS A 26 0.58 9.46 8.15
N ALA A 27 0.66 9.10 6.86
CA ALA A 27 1.64 9.65 5.92
C ALA A 27 1.15 9.70 4.46
N ASP A 28 1.65 10.68 3.70
CA ASP A 28 1.32 10.92 2.28
C ASP A 28 1.47 9.69 1.36
N TRP A 29 2.41 8.80 1.68
CA TRP A 29 2.71 7.63 0.84
C TRP A 29 1.64 6.54 0.95
N GLU A 30 0.92 6.48 2.07
CA GLU A 30 -0.11 5.47 2.33
C GLU A 30 -1.30 5.64 1.38
N ALA A 31 -1.76 6.88 1.20
CA ALA A 31 -2.78 7.23 0.22
C ALA A 31 -2.34 6.88 -1.22
N ARG A 32 -1.04 6.99 -1.52
CA ARG A 32 -0.49 6.64 -2.84
C ARG A 32 -0.49 5.12 -3.06
N VAL A 33 -0.20 4.32 -2.02
CA VAL A 33 -0.32 2.85 -2.08
C VAL A 33 -1.76 2.43 -2.38
N VAL A 34 -2.75 3.07 -1.77
CA VAL A 34 -4.18 2.83 -2.10
C VAL A 34 -4.49 3.21 -3.55
N GLY A 35 -3.94 4.33 -4.03
CA GLY A 35 -4.05 4.74 -5.44
C GLY A 35 -3.45 3.72 -6.41
N LEU A 36 -2.30 3.14 -6.08
CA LEU A 36 -1.67 2.07 -6.85
C LEU A 36 -2.54 0.82 -6.88
N PHE A 37 -2.99 0.35 -5.71
CA PHE A 37 -3.88 -0.81 -5.61
C PHE A 37 -5.12 -0.65 -6.51
N ASN A 38 -5.81 0.47 -6.41
CA ASN A 38 -7.02 0.73 -7.20
C ASN A 38 -6.75 0.79 -8.71
N THR A 39 -5.64 1.42 -9.11
CA THR A 39 -5.27 1.56 -10.52
C THR A 39 -4.92 0.22 -11.14
N LEU A 40 -4.01 -0.54 -10.51
CA LEU A 40 -3.52 -1.81 -11.03
C LEU A 40 -4.63 -2.88 -11.06
N ARG A 41 -5.48 -2.91 -10.02
CA ARG A 41 -6.68 -3.75 -10.00
C ARG A 41 -7.69 -3.33 -11.07
N GLY A 42 -7.89 -2.02 -11.26
CA GLY A 42 -8.77 -1.49 -12.31
C GLY A 42 -8.31 -1.84 -13.72
N GLN A 43 -7.00 -2.01 -13.91
CA GLN A 43 -6.38 -2.51 -15.15
C GLN A 43 -6.41 -4.03 -15.29
N GLY A 44 -6.89 -4.75 -14.27
CA GLY A 44 -6.97 -6.21 -14.29
C GLY A 44 -5.64 -6.94 -14.11
N LEU A 45 -4.57 -6.26 -13.64
CA LEU A 45 -3.27 -6.90 -13.41
C LEU A 45 -3.33 -7.98 -12.33
N PHE A 46 -4.17 -7.76 -11.33
CA PHE A 46 -4.50 -8.73 -10.29
C PHE A 46 -5.91 -8.46 -9.75
N ASN A 47 -6.52 -9.49 -9.18
CA ASN A 47 -7.76 -9.37 -8.43
C ASN A 47 -7.51 -9.33 -6.90
N THR A 48 -8.58 -9.10 -6.12
CA THR A 48 -8.49 -8.99 -4.66
C THR A 48 -8.02 -10.29 -3.98
N ASN A 49 -8.32 -11.46 -4.55
CA ASN A 49 -7.88 -12.73 -3.98
C ASN A 49 -6.37 -12.93 -4.18
N GLU A 50 -5.84 -12.62 -5.37
CA GLU A 50 -4.40 -12.63 -5.62
C GLU A 50 -3.66 -11.65 -4.71
N PHE A 51 -4.24 -10.46 -4.48
CA PHE A 51 -3.69 -9.47 -3.56
C PHE A 51 -3.66 -9.95 -2.11
N ARG A 52 -4.76 -10.55 -1.62
CA ARG A 52 -4.78 -11.14 -0.27
C ARG A 52 -3.74 -12.24 -0.14
N ASP A 53 -3.72 -13.20 -1.07
CA ASP A 53 -2.75 -14.30 -1.03
C ASP A 53 -1.30 -13.80 -1.06
N ALA A 54 -1.02 -12.71 -1.78
CA ALA A 54 0.29 -12.05 -1.78
C ALA A 54 0.68 -11.50 -0.40
N ILE A 55 -0.23 -10.83 0.31
CA ILE A 55 -0.01 -10.36 1.68
C ILE A 55 0.20 -11.55 2.63
N GLU A 56 -0.66 -12.56 2.53
CA GLU A 56 -0.66 -13.72 3.41
C GLU A 56 0.59 -14.59 3.25
N SER A 57 1.22 -14.53 2.07
CA SER A 57 2.45 -15.27 1.76
C SER A 57 3.73 -14.57 2.23
N MET A 58 3.64 -13.39 2.84
CA MET A 58 4.79 -12.71 3.45
C MET A 58 5.43 -13.59 4.55
N PRO A 59 6.77 -13.52 4.74
CA PRO A 59 7.42 -14.16 5.87
C PRO A 59 6.78 -13.72 7.20
N PRO A 60 6.46 -14.64 8.14
CA PRO A 60 5.68 -14.29 9.32
C PRO A 60 6.24 -13.15 10.18
N ALA A 61 7.57 -13.10 10.34
CA ALA A 61 8.23 -12.04 11.07
C ALA A 61 8.07 -10.67 10.40
N GLU A 62 8.22 -10.62 9.07
CA GLU A 62 8.03 -9.39 8.29
C GLU A 62 6.57 -8.95 8.27
N TYR A 63 5.63 -9.90 8.16
CA TYR A 63 4.20 -9.60 8.25
C TYR A 63 3.85 -8.94 9.58
N LEU A 64 4.36 -9.45 10.71
CA LEU A 64 4.05 -8.87 12.03
C LEU A 64 4.75 -7.53 12.26
N ALA A 65 5.96 -7.35 11.72
CA ALA A 65 6.72 -6.11 11.86
C ALA A 65 6.21 -4.97 10.95
N ALA A 66 5.66 -5.30 9.78
CA ALA A 66 5.21 -4.31 8.81
C ALA A 66 3.96 -3.54 9.28
N SER A 67 3.88 -2.26 8.93
CA SER A 67 2.67 -1.46 9.04
C SER A 67 1.58 -1.94 8.05
N TYR A 68 0.34 -1.45 8.21
CA TYR A 68 -0.77 -1.86 7.36
C TYR A 68 -0.49 -1.62 5.86
N TYR A 69 -0.06 -0.41 5.51
CA TYR A 69 0.21 -0.04 4.12
C TYR A 69 1.55 -0.55 3.58
N GLU A 70 2.50 -0.91 4.44
CA GLU A 70 3.71 -1.65 4.03
C GLU A 70 3.35 -3.04 3.49
N ARG A 71 2.46 -3.78 4.17
CA ARG A 71 1.98 -5.08 3.67
C ARG A 71 1.34 -4.96 2.29
N TRP A 72 0.55 -3.91 2.08
CA TRP A 72 -0.08 -3.63 0.79
C TRP A 72 0.96 -3.38 -0.30
N PHE A 73 1.96 -2.54 -0.01
CA PHE A 73 3.00 -2.20 -0.96
C PHE A 73 3.84 -3.44 -1.33
N THR A 74 4.27 -4.23 -0.34
CA THR A 74 4.98 -5.50 -0.55
C THR A 74 4.21 -6.44 -1.46
N ALA A 75 2.90 -6.59 -1.23
CA ALA A 75 2.05 -7.44 -2.08
C ALA A 75 1.93 -6.93 -3.52
N ILE A 76 1.82 -5.61 -3.72
CA ILE A 76 1.82 -5.00 -5.06
C ILE A 76 3.13 -5.31 -5.79
N CYS A 77 4.28 -5.07 -5.16
CA CYS A 77 5.60 -5.36 -5.75
C CYS A 77 5.73 -6.83 -6.15
N ALA A 78 5.41 -7.74 -5.23
CA ALA A 78 5.47 -9.18 -5.49
C ALA A 78 4.53 -9.61 -6.63
N LEU A 79 3.36 -8.98 -6.78
CA LEU A 79 2.45 -9.26 -7.90
C LEU A 79 2.99 -8.71 -9.22
N LEU A 80 3.53 -7.49 -9.24
CA LEU A 80 4.10 -6.91 -10.45
C LEU A 80 5.29 -7.72 -10.97
N GLU A 81 6.16 -8.21 -10.08
CA GLU A 81 7.25 -9.12 -10.45
C GLU A 81 6.73 -10.45 -10.99
N ARG A 82 5.81 -11.11 -10.27
CA ARG A 82 5.22 -12.39 -10.70
C ARG A 82 4.52 -12.32 -12.05
N LYS A 83 3.95 -11.16 -12.39
CA LYS A 83 3.28 -10.91 -13.67
C LYS A 83 4.24 -10.39 -14.75
N GLY A 84 5.52 -10.22 -14.43
CA GLY A 84 6.55 -9.73 -15.35
C GLY A 84 6.36 -8.28 -15.79
N VAL A 85 5.64 -7.47 -15.01
CA VAL A 85 5.48 -6.02 -15.24
C VAL A 85 6.76 -5.29 -14.88
N ILE A 86 7.46 -5.79 -13.86
CA ILE A 86 8.81 -5.37 -13.46
C ILE A 86 9.71 -6.60 -13.43
N GLY A 87 11.00 -6.38 -13.66
CA GLY A 87 12.02 -7.43 -13.62
C GLY A 87 12.22 -7.99 -12.20
N PRO A 88 12.65 -9.26 -12.07
CA PRO A 88 13.03 -9.81 -10.77
C PRO A 88 14.14 -8.96 -10.17
N GLY A 89 13.91 -8.50 -8.95
CA GLY A 89 14.87 -7.72 -8.21
C GLY A 89 15.11 -6.30 -8.74
N GLU A 90 14.28 -5.83 -9.67
CA GLU A 90 14.35 -4.45 -10.17
C GLU A 90 14.13 -3.42 -9.05
N LEU A 91 13.47 -3.85 -7.97
CA LEU A 91 13.19 -3.04 -6.80
C LEU A 91 14.19 -3.27 -5.65
N ASP A 92 15.19 -4.13 -5.81
CA ASP A 92 16.10 -4.50 -4.73
C ASP A 92 17.19 -3.43 -4.58
N ASP A 93 17.34 -2.91 -3.37
CA ASP A 93 18.37 -1.99 -2.88
C ASP A 93 18.48 -0.59 -3.53
N GLU A 94 18.60 -0.47 -4.85
CA GLU A 94 18.68 0.83 -5.56
C GLU A 94 17.31 1.27 -6.09
N GLY A 95 16.44 0.30 -6.41
CA GLY A 95 15.06 0.52 -6.85
C GLY A 95 14.13 0.92 -5.70
N ALA A 96 14.11 0.19 -4.59
CA ALA A 96 13.26 0.49 -3.43
C ALA A 96 13.55 1.86 -2.81
N LEU A 97 14.82 2.30 -2.76
CA LEU A 97 15.19 3.64 -2.30
C LEU A 97 14.71 4.72 -3.29
N ARG A 98 14.76 4.44 -4.60
CA ARG A 98 14.19 5.28 -5.65
C ARG A 98 12.66 5.35 -5.57
N TRP A 99 11.98 4.28 -5.13
CA TRP A 99 10.52 4.23 -5.01
C TRP A 99 9.98 4.77 -3.68
N HIS A 100 10.62 4.53 -2.53
CA HIS A 100 10.31 5.25 -1.30
C HIS A 100 10.44 6.76 -1.53
N ARG A 101 11.48 7.20 -2.27
CA ARG A 101 11.59 8.59 -2.73
C ARG A 101 10.58 8.95 -3.81
N ALA A 102 10.31 8.15 -4.83
CA ALA A 102 9.36 8.50 -5.91
C ALA A 102 7.92 8.58 -5.39
N VAL A 103 7.51 7.63 -4.56
CA VAL A 103 6.24 7.65 -3.82
C VAL A 103 6.22 8.78 -2.80
N GLN A 104 7.33 9.36 -2.34
CA GLN A 104 7.33 10.62 -1.58
C GLN A 104 7.35 11.88 -2.49
N LEU A 105 8.01 11.83 -3.65
CA LEU A 105 8.33 12.95 -4.54
C LEU A 105 7.37 13.16 -5.72
N LEU A 106 6.37 12.28 -5.95
CA LEU A 106 5.34 12.51 -6.97
C LEU A 106 4.67 13.88 -6.75
N PRO A 107 4.79 14.84 -7.69
CA PRO A 107 4.18 16.15 -7.53
C PRO A 107 2.66 16.04 -7.66
N ARG A 108 1.92 16.79 -6.83
CA ARG A 108 0.45 16.92 -6.88
C ARG A 108 -0.11 17.23 -8.28
N SER A 109 0.70 17.77 -9.18
CA SER A 109 0.31 18.20 -10.53
C SER A 109 -0.01 17.06 -11.52
N ALA A 110 0.27 15.79 -11.21
CA ALA A 110 -0.16 14.66 -12.04
C ALA A 110 -1.69 14.50 -12.12
N ALA A 111 -2.44 15.13 -11.21
CA ALA A 111 -3.91 15.17 -11.23
C ALA A 111 -4.49 15.91 -12.46
N SER A 112 -3.69 16.72 -13.17
CA SER A 112 -4.12 17.42 -14.38
C SER A 112 -4.40 16.50 -15.56
N GLN A 113 -3.83 15.28 -15.57
CA GLN A 113 -3.89 14.34 -16.71
C GLN A 113 -4.86 13.16 -16.48
N MET A 114 -5.55 13.11 -15.33
CA MET A 114 -6.52 12.06 -15.00
C MET A 114 -7.93 12.42 -15.52
N SER A 115 -8.72 11.38 -15.82
CA SER A 115 -10.08 11.54 -16.34
C SER A 115 -10.98 12.30 -15.34
N PRO A 116 -12.03 13.02 -15.82
CA PRO A 116 -12.88 13.85 -14.98
C PRO A 116 -13.50 13.11 -13.78
N ALA A 117 -13.69 11.80 -13.88
CA ALA A 117 -14.26 10.95 -12.83
C ALA A 117 -13.40 10.86 -11.55
N TYR A 118 -12.09 11.16 -11.62
CA TYR A 118 -11.18 11.08 -10.48
C TYR A 118 -10.84 12.42 -9.82
N ARG A 119 -11.29 13.55 -10.40
CA ARG A 119 -10.99 14.90 -9.87
C ARG A 119 -11.70 15.19 -8.54
N SER A 120 -12.87 14.60 -8.32
CA SER A 120 -13.67 14.83 -7.10
C SER A 120 -13.06 14.21 -5.85
N VAL A 121 -12.26 13.14 -6.00
CA VAL A 121 -11.61 12.46 -4.87
C VAL A 121 -10.44 13.27 -4.33
N PHE A 122 -9.75 14.05 -5.17
CA PHE A 122 -8.61 14.88 -4.77
C PHE A 122 -8.97 16.34 -4.47
N ALA A 123 -10.10 16.86 -4.99
CA ALA A 123 -10.49 18.26 -4.81
C ALA A 123 -11.18 18.56 -3.47
N ALA A 124 -11.59 17.54 -2.71
CA ALA A 124 -12.35 17.72 -1.46
C ALA A 124 -11.47 17.94 -0.21
N SER A 125 -10.15 17.76 -0.28
CA SER A 125 -9.24 18.04 0.84
C SER A 125 -8.78 19.49 0.81
N GLY A 126 -9.74 20.40 0.97
CA GLY A 126 -9.50 21.83 1.08
C GLY A 126 -8.79 22.18 2.39
N THR A 127 -7.62 22.80 2.26
CA THR A 127 -6.97 23.70 3.23
C THR A 127 -6.80 23.21 4.66
N PHE A 128 -5.56 22.84 5.03
CA PHE A 128 -5.03 23.22 6.34
C PHE A 128 -3.67 23.88 6.15
N GLN A 129 -3.68 25.20 6.32
CA GLN A 129 -2.50 26.02 6.54
C GLN A 129 -1.86 25.61 7.87
N ARG A 130 -0.52 25.59 7.85
CA ARG A 130 0.32 25.51 9.05
C ARG A 130 -0.12 26.53 10.10
N ALA A 131 -0.37 26.04 11.31
CA ALA A 131 0.00 26.67 12.58
C ALA A 131 0.28 25.54 13.57
#